data_AF-A0ABD1ESN7-F1
#
_entry.id   AF-A0ABD1ESN7-F1
#
_cell.length_a   1.000
_cell.length_b   1.000
_cell.length_c   1.000
_cell.angle_alpha   90.00
_cell.angle_beta   90.00
_cell.angle_gamma   90.00
#
_symmetry.space_group_name_H-M   'P 1'
#
loop_
_entity.id
_entity.type
_entity.pdbx_description
1 polymer ?
#
loop_
_entity_poly.entity_id
_entity_poly.type
_entity_poly.pdbx_seq_one_letter_code
_entity_poly.pdbx_strand_id
1 'polypeptide(L)'
;MMGSILGAIKVSYNSSKEFSLNWWFWLVFTGTMLACCFSVKFVGLFVVLLVGLITISDLWAILGDMKRPVMDTLKHLVSRALCLIVLPLCLYLGFFYIHLTVLNRSGNGDGFYSSAFQSQLIGNSLYNASMPYQVAYGAVVTLKNHKTGGGYLHSHFHLYPEGVGARQQQITTYTHKDDNNKWVIKKYNTNENSKTEIVKSGDLVRLEHMATKRNLHSHKEQAPITKKHYQVTGYGENGTGDANDVWRVFIKGAKDGTELTAVSSKLQFVHYLQSCILTTSGKQLPKWAYEQQEVSCNPNIRDPNGVWNVEENIFENLPNVNFEVYAPSFFERFLESHAVMIQGNAGLKPKEGEITSRPWQWPINYRGQFFSGSQYRIYLLGNPIIWWCNLIVIALFLVIFLINLIRRERGYIESFSDPHRQKLIACCWLFVGWLLHYIPFWGMGRVLYFHHYFPALIFSSMLTGIFIDYLLENIPKMFDESYSKTLYHLMVGIILSTLVYSFYLFSPLAYGMSGPSANESNSSMRNLKWMDTWEF
;
A
#
# COMPACT_ATOMS: atom_id res chain seq x y z
N MET A 1 -7.05 -15.21 -6.52
CA MET A 1 -7.61 -14.69 -7.78
C MET A 1 -8.23 -15.77 -8.64
N MET A 2 -7.48 -16.70 -9.24
CA MET A 2 -8.07 -17.72 -10.15
C MET A 2 -9.13 -18.59 -9.48
N GLY A 3 -8.92 -19.00 -8.23
CA GLY A 3 -9.94 -19.70 -7.44
C GLY A 3 -11.24 -18.89 -7.27
N SER A 4 -11.13 -17.57 -7.09
CA SER A 4 -12.30 -16.68 -6.98
C SER A 4 -13.10 -16.63 -8.28
N ILE A 5 -12.42 -16.54 -9.43
CA ILE A 5 -13.06 -16.52 -10.75
C ILE A 5 -13.68 -17.88 -11.09
N LEU A 6 -12.96 -18.97 -10.82
CA LEU A 6 -13.48 -20.33 -11.00
C LEU A 6 -14.77 -20.52 -10.20
N GLY A 7 -14.76 -20.15 -8.91
CA GLY A 7 -15.94 -20.22 -8.06
C GLY A 7 -17.09 -19.36 -8.58
N ALA A 8 -16.82 -18.10 -8.94
CA ALA A 8 -17.84 -17.20 -9.47
C ALA A 8 -18.50 -17.76 -10.74
N ILE A 9 -17.69 -18.27 -11.69
CA ILE A 9 -18.23 -18.91 -12.89
C ILE A 9 -19.06 -20.14 -12.54
N LYS A 10 -18.64 -20.99 -11.61
CA LYS A 10 -19.40 -22.17 -11.18
C LYS A 10 -20.74 -21.81 -10.51
N VAL A 11 -20.81 -20.68 -9.81
CA VAL A 11 -22.04 -20.14 -9.22
C VAL A 11 -22.99 -19.61 -10.29
N SER A 12 -22.46 -18.88 -11.28
CA SER A 12 -23.24 -18.27 -12.37
C SER A 12 -23.62 -19.26 -13.47
N TYR A 13 -22.95 -20.41 -13.56
CA TYR A 13 -23.20 -21.40 -14.60
C TYR A 13 -24.43 -22.27 -14.30
N ASN A 14 -25.33 -22.35 -15.28
CA ASN A 14 -26.65 -23.02 -15.21
C ASN A 14 -26.63 -24.52 -14.84
N SER A 15 -25.47 -25.18 -14.78
CA SER A 15 -25.40 -26.58 -14.35
C SER A 15 -25.54 -26.79 -12.85
N SER A 16 -25.36 -25.75 -12.02
CA SER A 16 -25.60 -25.87 -10.58
C SER A 16 -27.05 -25.50 -10.25
N LYS A 17 -27.81 -26.45 -9.69
CA LYS A 17 -29.17 -26.16 -9.22
C LYS A 17 -29.08 -25.12 -8.11
N GLU A 18 -29.75 -23.99 -8.28
CA GLU A 18 -29.74 -22.89 -7.33
C GLU A 18 -30.12 -23.37 -5.92
N PHE A 19 -29.46 -22.82 -4.89
CA PHE A 19 -29.63 -23.19 -3.48
C PHE A 19 -29.36 -24.68 -3.15
N SER A 20 -28.82 -25.47 -4.08
CA SER A 20 -28.29 -26.80 -3.76
C SER A 20 -27.04 -26.72 -2.89
N LEU A 21 -26.67 -27.83 -2.24
CA LEU A 21 -25.42 -27.93 -1.49
C LEU A 21 -24.20 -27.61 -2.36
N ASN A 22 -24.22 -28.01 -3.64
CA ASN A 22 -23.15 -27.71 -4.58
C ASN A 22 -23.07 -26.20 -4.89
N TRP A 23 -24.22 -25.53 -5.06
CA TRP A 23 -24.26 -24.08 -5.28
C TRP A 23 -23.72 -23.31 -4.07
N TRP A 24 -24.15 -23.67 -2.86
CA TRP A 24 -23.63 -23.09 -1.62
C TRP A 24 -22.14 -23.34 -1.44
N PHE A 25 -21.66 -24.55 -1.77
CA PHE A 25 -20.23 -24.87 -1.74
C PHE A 25 -19.43 -23.91 -2.63
N TRP A 26 -19.83 -23.72 -3.90
CA TRP A 26 -19.13 -22.82 -4.81
C TRP A 26 -19.23 -21.35 -4.37
N LEU A 27 -20.36 -20.95 -3.78
CA LEU A 27 -20.53 -19.59 -3.28
C LEU A 27 -19.62 -19.30 -2.07
N VAL A 28 -19.57 -20.21 -1.10
CA VAL A 28 -18.67 -20.13 0.07
C VAL A 28 -17.21 -20.21 -0.38
N PHE A 29 -16.89 -21.13 -1.30
CA PHE A 29 -15.55 -21.25 -1.89
C PHE A 29 -15.11 -19.94 -2.55
N THR A 30 -16.01 -19.29 -3.31
CA THR A 30 -15.75 -17.99 -3.94
C THR A 30 -15.44 -16.94 -2.88
N GLY A 31 -16.28 -16.82 -1.84
CA GLY A 31 -16.07 -15.92 -0.71
C GLY A 31 -14.71 -16.11 -0.03
N THR A 32 -14.39 -17.36 0.33
CA THR A 32 -13.10 -17.70 0.94
C THR A 32 -11.93 -17.34 0.03
N MET A 33 -12.00 -17.65 -1.26
CA MET A 33 -10.94 -17.32 -2.22
C MET A 33 -10.80 -15.81 -2.45
N LEU A 34 -11.88 -15.04 -2.38
CA LEU A 34 -11.85 -13.57 -2.40
C LEU A 34 -11.12 -13.03 -1.17
N ALA A 35 -11.44 -13.54 0.02
CA ALA A 35 -10.77 -13.17 1.28
C ALA A 35 -9.26 -13.41 1.19
N CYS A 36 -8.87 -14.63 0.83
CA CYS A 36 -7.46 -15.00 0.65
C CYS A 36 -6.76 -14.12 -0.39
N CYS A 37 -7.43 -13.79 -1.50
CA CYS A 37 -6.84 -12.96 -2.55
C CYS A 37 -6.58 -11.53 -2.07
N PHE A 38 -7.53 -10.91 -1.36
CA PHE A 38 -7.40 -9.55 -0.83
C PHE A 38 -6.40 -9.48 0.34
N SER A 39 -6.35 -10.50 1.19
CA SER A 39 -5.38 -10.61 2.30
C SER A 39 -3.94 -10.78 1.85
N VAL A 40 -3.69 -11.40 0.69
CA VAL A 40 -2.32 -11.51 0.14
C VAL A 40 -1.82 -10.16 -0.40
N LYS A 41 -2.65 -9.43 -1.15
CA LYS A 41 -2.28 -8.11 -1.70
C LYS A 41 -3.54 -7.32 -2.04
N PHE A 42 -3.53 -6.01 -1.80
CA PHE A 42 -4.69 -5.13 -2.07
C PHE A 42 -5.10 -5.04 -3.55
N VAL A 43 -4.24 -5.46 -4.49
CA VAL A 43 -4.62 -5.65 -5.90
C VAL A 43 -5.76 -6.67 -6.04
N GLY A 44 -5.92 -7.59 -5.08
CA GLY A 44 -7.06 -8.50 -4.99
C GLY A 44 -8.42 -7.82 -4.91
N LEU A 45 -8.48 -6.53 -4.54
CA LEU A 45 -9.72 -5.75 -4.56
C LEU A 45 -10.32 -5.67 -5.98
N PHE A 46 -9.49 -5.68 -7.02
CA PHE A 46 -9.97 -5.68 -8.41
C PHE A 46 -10.72 -6.98 -8.78
N VAL A 47 -10.34 -8.11 -8.17
CA VAL A 47 -11.06 -9.38 -8.30
C VAL A 47 -12.39 -9.35 -7.56
N VAL A 48 -12.40 -8.77 -6.35
CA VAL A 48 -13.64 -8.55 -5.58
C VAL A 48 -14.61 -7.71 -6.41
N LEU A 49 -14.13 -6.64 -7.04
CA LEU A 49 -14.95 -5.79 -7.90
C LEU A 49 -15.45 -6.54 -9.15
N LEU A 50 -14.61 -7.35 -9.81
CA LEU A 50 -15.01 -8.18 -10.94
C LEU A 50 -16.12 -9.18 -10.55
N VAL A 51 -15.94 -9.92 -9.45
CA VAL A 51 -16.97 -10.87 -8.96
C VAL A 51 -18.24 -10.13 -8.52
N GLY A 52 -18.10 -8.92 -7.98
CA GLY A 52 -19.22 -8.02 -7.68
C GLY A 52 -20.00 -7.63 -8.94
N LEU A 53 -19.31 -7.25 -10.03
CA LEU A 53 -19.95 -6.95 -11.31
C LEU A 53 -20.66 -8.16 -11.93
N ILE A 54 -20.04 -9.34 -11.88
CA ILE A 54 -20.67 -10.59 -12.32
C ILE A 54 -21.93 -10.87 -11.48
N THR A 55 -21.83 -10.72 -10.17
CA THR A 55 -22.96 -10.88 -9.24
C THR A 55 -24.10 -9.92 -9.54
N ILE A 56 -23.79 -8.64 -9.82
CA ILE A 56 -24.80 -7.64 -10.19
C ILE A 56 -25.47 -8.03 -11.51
N SER A 57 -24.71 -8.49 -12.49
CA SER A 57 -25.26 -8.97 -13.77
C SER A 57 -26.17 -10.19 -13.58
N ASP A 58 -25.80 -11.14 -12.73
CA ASP A 58 -26.63 -12.31 -12.42
C ASP A 58 -27.93 -11.90 -11.72
N LEU A 59 -27.84 -11.03 -10.73
CA LEU A 59 -29.02 -10.51 -10.02
C LEU A 59 -29.94 -9.74 -10.97
N TRP A 60 -29.38 -8.97 -11.90
CA TRP A 60 -30.13 -8.28 -12.94
C TRP A 60 -30.87 -9.26 -13.87
N ALA A 61 -30.20 -10.35 -14.28
CA ALA A 61 -30.82 -11.38 -15.11
C ALA A 61 -31.94 -12.13 -14.36
N ILE A 62 -31.75 -12.43 -13.07
CA ILE A 62 -32.77 -13.08 -12.23
C ILE A 62 -33.97 -12.16 -12.02
N LEU A 63 -33.74 -10.87 -11.78
CA LEU A 63 -34.80 -9.87 -11.62
C LEU A 63 -35.60 -9.68 -12.93
N GLY A 64 -34.93 -9.74 -14.08
CA GLY A 64 -35.56 -9.63 -15.40
C GLY A 64 -36.38 -10.87 -15.81
N ASP A 65 -36.26 -12.00 -15.11
CA ASP A 65 -37.06 -13.18 -15.39
C ASP A 65 -38.46 -13.07 -14.78
N MET A 66 -39.40 -12.59 -15.60
CA MET A 66 -40.81 -12.40 -15.22
C MET A 66 -41.53 -13.70 -14.82
N LYS A 67 -40.93 -14.88 -15.04
CA LYS A 67 -41.48 -16.18 -14.59
C LYS A 67 -41.25 -16.42 -13.10
N ARG A 68 -40.36 -15.66 -12.46
CA ARG A 68 -39.92 -15.89 -11.08
C ARG A 68 -40.47 -14.82 -10.15
N PRO A 69 -40.84 -15.17 -8.91
CA PRO A 69 -41.26 -14.19 -7.93
C PRO A 69 -40.08 -13.31 -7.50
N VAL A 70 -40.34 -12.03 -7.19
CA VAL A 70 -39.32 -11.08 -6.70
C VAL A 70 -38.59 -11.60 -5.45
N MET A 71 -39.28 -12.42 -4.64
CA MET A 71 -38.70 -13.08 -3.46
C MET A 71 -37.48 -13.96 -3.79
N ASP A 72 -37.42 -14.57 -4.98
CA ASP A 72 -36.25 -15.34 -5.41
C ASP A 72 -35.03 -14.42 -5.58
N THR A 73 -35.22 -13.23 -6.14
CA THR A 73 -34.15 -12.22 -6.26
C THR A 73 -33.64 -11.79 -4.88
N LEU A 74 -34.53 -11.60 -3.91
CA LEU A 74 -34.15 -11.25 -2.53
C LEU A 74 -33.34 -12.37 -1.87
N LYS A 75 -33.77 -13.64 -2.00
CA LYS A 75 -33.02 -14.80 -1.50
C LYS A 75 -31.61 -14.85 -2.09
N HIS A 76 -31.51 -14.63 -3.39
CA HIS A 76 -30.25 -14.57 -4.15
C HIS A 76 -29.34 -13.41 -3.74
N LEU A 77 -29.92 -12.26 -3.39
CA LEU A 77 -29.19 -11.10 -2.88
C LEU A 77 -28.63 -11.39 -1.48
N VAL A 78 -29.46 -11.91 -0.57
CA VAL A 78 -29.06 -12.19 0.81
C VAL A 78 -27.98 -13.27 0.86
N SER A 79 -28.15 -14.38 0.14
CA SER A 79 -27.15 -15.46 0.10
C SER A 79 -25.80 -14.98 -0.43
N ARG A 80 -25.80 -14.21 -1.53
CA ARG A 80 -24.57 -13.62 -2.08
C ARG A 80 -23.97 -12.57 -1.16
N ALA A 81 -24.75 -11.72 -0.49
CA ALA A 81 -24.24 -10.75 0.48
C ALA A 81 -23.55 -11.45 1.67
N LEU A 82 -24.16 -12.51 2.20
CA LEU A 82 -23.57 -13.29 3.29
C LEU A 82 -22.26 -13.95 2.88
N CYS A 83 -22.21 -14.61 1.72
CA CYS A 83 -21.03 -15.37 1.32
C CYS A 83 -19.96 -14.56 0.58
N LEU A 84 -20.31 -13.48 -0.12
CA LEU A 84 -19.36 -12.69 -0.94
C LEU A 84 -18.98 -11.35 -0.30
N ILE A 85 -19.61 -10.96 0.82
CA ILE A 85 -19.25 -9.75 1.58
C ILE A 85 -18.95 -10.11 3.03
N VAL A 86 -19.94 -10.63 3.77
CA VAL A 86 -19.79 -10.86 5.22
C VAL A 86 -18.71 -11.91 5.51
N LEU A 87 -18.78 -13.09 4.87
CA LEU A 87 -17.79 -14.14 5.04
C LEU A 87 -16.35 -13.68 4.72
N PRO A 88 -16.06 -13.03 3.56
CA PRO A 88 -14.73 -12.53 3.28
C PRO A 88 -14.24 -11.50 4.30
N LEU A 89 -15.11 -10.61 4.79
CA LEU A 89 -14.74 -9.63 5.83
C LEU A 89 -14.40 -10.33 7.16
N CYS A 90 -15.19 -11.32 7.57
CA CYS A 90 -14.91 -12.11 8.78
C CYS A 90 -13.58 -12.86 8.66
N LEU A 91 -13.31 -13.50 7.52
CA LEU A 91 -12.04 -14.19 7.28
C LEU A 91 -10.86 -13.21 7.27
N TYR A 92 -11.03 -12.04 6.63
CA TYR A 92 -10.01 -10.99 6.60
C TYR A 92 -9.65 -10.49 8.01
N LEU A 93 -10.66 -10.22 8.84
CA LEU A 93 -10.48 -9.86 10.25
C LEU A 93 -9.80 -11.01 11.02
N GLY A 94 -10.18 -12.26 10.76
CA GLY A 94 -9.55 -13.44 11.35
C GLY A 94 -8.07 -13.57 11.00
N PHE A 95 -7.69 -13.33 9.75
CA PHE A 95 -6.29 -13.33 9.33
C PHE A 95 -5.48 -12.22 10.01
N PHE A 96 -6.05 -11.02 10.16
CA PHE A 96 -5.40 -9.93 10.90
C PHE A 96 -5.33 -10.19 12.40
N TYR A 97 -6.33 -10.86 12.97
CA TYR A 97 -6.29 -11.34 14.34
C TYR A 97 -5.10 -12.28 14.57
N ILE A 98 -4.94 -13.28 13.69
CA ILE A 98 -3.78 -14.19 13.71
C ILE A 98 -2.47 -13.40 13.52
N HIS A 99 -2.41 -12.49 12.54
CA HIS A 99 -1.23 -11.68 12.28
C HIS A 99 -0.77 -10.87 13.51
N LEU A 100 -1.71 -10.16 14.15
CA LEU A 100 -1.44 -9.28 15.30
C LEU A 100 -1.24 -10.02 16.63
N THR A 101 -1.67 -11.27 16.72
CA THR A 101 -1.41 -12.15 17.89
C THR A 101 -0.08 -12.89 17.74
N VAL A 102 0.27 -13.35 16.54
CA VAL A 102 1.53 -14.05 16.26
C VAL A 102 2.71 -13.08 16.25
N LEU A 103 2.58 -11.91 15.63
CA LEU A 103 3.63 -10.88 15.58
C LEU A 103 3.48 -9.90 16.76
N ASN A 104 3.72 -10.41 17.96
CA ASN A 104 3.58 -9.65 19.21
C ASN A 104 4.92 -9.12 19.77
N ARG A 105 6.01 -9.17 19.01
CA ARG A 105 7.34 -8.68 19.44
C ARG A 105 7.70 -7.37 18.75
N SER A 106 8.47 -6.54 19.42
CA SER A 106 9.03 -5.30 18.86
C SER A 106 10.08 -5.59 17.78
N GLY A 107 10.25 -4.64 16.87
CA GLY A 107 11.25 -4.66 15.81
C GLY A 107 11.26 -3.31 15.10
N ASN A 108 12.19 -3.12 14.16
CA ASN A 108 12.48 -1.80 13.57
C ASN A 108 11.27 -1.05 12.96
N GLY A 109 10.21 -1.76 12.59
CA GLY A 109 9.01 -1.19 11.98
C GLY A 109 7.92 -0.73 12.96
N ASP A 110 8.06 -0.96 14.27
CA ASP A 110 7.04 -0.59 15.25
C ASP A 110 6.90 0.93 15.42
N GLY A 111 7.96 1.69 15.12
CA GLY A 111 8.03 3.15 15.16
C GLY A 111 6.94 3.90 14.37
N PHE A 112 6.37 3.27 13.32
CA PHE A 112 5.29 3.84 12.52
C PHE A 112 3.91 3.80 13.22
N TYR A 113 3.79 2.99 14.27
CA TYR A 113 2.56 2.82 15.04
C TYR A 113 2.56 3.74 16.28
N SER A 114 1.37 4.01 16.81
CA SER A 114 1.12 4.78 18.01
C SER A 114 1.77 4.15 19.24
N SER A 115 2.04 4.98 20.24
CA SER A 115 2.58 4.54 21.53
C SER A 115 1.68 3.48 22.19
N ALA A 116 0.35 3.64 22.05
CA ALA A 116 -0.64 2.67 22.54
C ALA A 116 -0.50 1.32 21.84
N PHE A 117 -0.35 1.29 20.51
CA PHE A 117 -0.12 0.03 19.79
C PHE A 117 1.19 -0.64 20.22
N GLN A 118 2.26 0.16 20.35
CA GLN A 118 3.58 -0.34 20.72
C GLN A 118 3.64 -0.93 22.13
N SER A 119 2.79 -0.47 23.07
CA SER A 119 2.77 -1.01 24.44
C SER A 119 2.35 -2.48 24.51
N GLN A 120 1.72 -3.01 23.44
CA GLN A 120 1.34 -4.42 23.33
C GLN A 120 2.45 -5.31 22.73
N LEU A 121 3.58 -4.72 22.32
CA LEU A 121 4.67 -5.46 21.68
C LEU A 121 5.75 -5.84 22.69
N ILE A 122 5.89 -7.14 22.96
CA ILE A 122 6.92 -7.71 23.84
C ILE A 122 8.30 -7.24 23.38
N GLY A 123 9.07 -6.67 24.32
CA GLY A 123 10.42 -6.16 24.07
C GLY A 123 10.48 -4.69 23.65
N ASN A 124 9.35 -4.01 23.45
CA ASN A 124 9.32 -2.55 23.32
C ASN A 124 9.56 -1.90 24.72
N SER A 125 10.19 -0.73 24.78
CA SER A 125 10.38 0.02 26.04
C SER A 125 9.07 0.40 26.73
N LEU A 126 7.95 0.42 26.00
CA LEU A 126 6.60 0.69 26.53
C LEU A 126 5.87 -0.56 27.01
N TYR A 127 6.39 -1.75 26.74
CA TYR A 127 5.76 -3.01 27.15
C TYR A 127 5.93 -3.23 28.65
N ASN A 128 4.80 -3.30 29.37
CA ASN A 128 4.77 -3.32 30.84
C ASN A 128 5.62 -2.21 31.47
N ALA A 129 5.74 -1.07 30.77
CA ALA A 129 6.56 0.02 31.23
C ALA A 129 5.95 0.64 32.48
N SER A 130 6.80 0.87 33.46
CA SER A 130 6.49 1.68 34.62
C SER A 130 7.29 2.97 34.48
N MET A 131 6.61 4.08 34.29
CA MET A 131 7.23 5.41 34.22
C MET A 131 6.33 6.46 34.88
N PRO A 132 6.85 7.65 35.22
CA PRO A 132 6.05 8.66 35.87
C PRO A 132 4.88 9.10 34.99
N TYR A 133 3.68 9.08 35.56
CA TYR A 133 2.46 9.46 34.85
C TYR A 133 2.41 10.97 34.57
N GLN A 134 2.80 11.79 35.55
CA GLN A 134 2.90 13.23 35.43
C GLN A 134 4.26 13.63 34.88
N VAL A 135 4.31 14.71 34.10
CA VAL A 135 5.57 15.24 33.54
C VAL A 135 5.99 16.47 34.34
N ALA A 136 7.18 16.39 34.96
CA ALA A 136 7.75 17.47 35.75
C ALA A 136 8.77 18.30 34.96
N TYR A 137 9.02 19.53 35.40
CA TYR A 137 10.17 20.30 34.94
C TYR A 137 11.48 19.59 35.31
N GLY A 138 12.39 19.50 34.34
CA GLY A 138 13.64 18.74 34.43
C GLY A 138 13.51 17.28 34.00
N ALA A 139 12.30 16.79 33.71
CA ALA A 139 12.11 15.44 33.18
C ALA A 139 12.72 15.30 31.78
N VAL A 140 13.29 14.13 31.52
CA VAL A 140 13.75 13.72 30.19
C VAL A 140 12.59 13.03 29.50
N VAL A 141 12.14 13.57 28.38
CA VAL A 141 10.99 13.09 27.63
C VAL A 141 11.36 12.76 26.18
N THR A 142 10.59 11.86 25.58
CA THR A 142 10.55 11.70 24.12
C THR A 142 9.20 12.19 23.61
N LEU A 143 9.22 13.03 22.58
CA LEU A 143 8.00 13.61 21.99
C LEU A 143 7.71 12.91 20.67
N LYS A 144 6.54 12.30 20.56
CA LYS A 144 6.09 11.64 19.34
C LYS A 144 4.93 12.39 18.71
N ASN A 145 4.93 12.47 17.39
CA ASN A 145 3.85 13.11 16.67
C ASN A 145 2.64 12.17 16.58
N HIS A 146 1.43 12.67 16.86
CA HIS A 146 0.20 11.86 16.88
C HIS A 146 -0.33 11.52 15.47
N LYS A 147 0.21 12.12 14.40
CA LYS A 147 -0.15 11.75 13.04
C LYS A 147 0.14 10.26 12.79
N THR A 148 -0.69 9.59 12.00
CA THR A 148 -0.40 8.22 11.52
C THR A 148 0.99 8.19 10.86
N GLY A 149 1.84 7.23 11.24
CA GLY A 149 3.24 7.16 10.78
C GLY A 149 4.10 8.36 11.21
N GLY A 150 3.68 9.10 12.24
CA GLY A 150 4.46 10.19 12.85
C GLY A 150 5.65 9.63 13.62
N GLY A 151 6.79 10.31 13.53
CA GLY A 151 8.00 9.93 14.28
C GLY A 151 8.21 10.75 15.54
N TYR A 152 9.38 10.56 16.13
CA TYR A 152 9.89 11.27 17.29
C TYR A 152 10.52 12.60 16.88
N LEU A 153 10.36 13.63 17.71
CA LEU A 153 11.14 14.85 17.60
C LEU A 153 12.61 14.51 17.80
N HIS A 154 13.43 14.76 16.79
CA HIS A 154 14.79 14.29 16.69
C HIS A 154 15.76 15.44 16.37
N SER A 155 17.00 15.30 16.82
CA SER A 155 18.07 16.25 16.54
C SER A 155 19.43 15.56 16.54
N HIS A 156 20.32 15.99 15.66
CA HIS A 156 21.69 15.44 15.55
C HIS A 156 22.68 16.54 15.22
N PHE A 157 23.98 16.33 15.41
CA PHE A 157 25.00 17.39 15.33
C PHE A 157 25.15 18.09 13.95
N HIS A 158 24.48 17.62 12.90
CA HIS A 158 24.54 18.23 11.57
C HIS A 158 23.71 19.52 11.50
N LEU A 159 24.25 20.50 10.77
CA LEU A 159 23.61 21.79 10.55
C LEU A 159 22.83 21.79 9.23
N TYR A 160 21.82 22.65 9.11
CA TYR A 160 21.21 22.92 7.80
C TYR A 160 22.28 23.42 6.81
N PRO A 161 22.25 22.94 5.55
CA PRO A 161 23.23 23.34 4.55
C PRO A 161 23.05 24.80 4.13
N GLU A 162 24.09 25.37 3.53
CA GLU A 162 24.06 26.73 3.00
C GLU A 162 22.95 26.90 1.95
N GLY A 163 22.23 28.02 2.00
CA GLY A 163 21.07 28.28 1.14
C GLY A 163 19.75 27.66 1.61
N VAL A 164 19.74 26.88 2.69
CA VAL A 164 18.53 26.28 3.28
C VAL A 164 18.24 26.91 4.65
N GLY A 165 17.86 28.19 4.62
CA GLY A 165 17.60 28.97 5.84
C GLY A 165 18.85 29.13 6.70
N ALA A 166 18.66 29.16 8.02
CA ALA A 166 19.70 29.47 8.97
C ALA A 166 20.59 28.25 9.16
N ARG A 167 21.90 28.48 9.17
CA ARG A 167 22.92 27.44 9.36
C ARG A 167 23.02 27.03 10.84
N GLN A 168 21.94 26.48 11.36
CA GLN A 168 21.80 25.99 12.73
C GLN A 168 21.53 24.48 12.76
N GLN A 169 21.47 23.87 13.94
CA GLN A 169 21.30 22.42 14.08
C GLN A 169 19.97 21.96 13.48
N GLN A 170 20.01 20.85 12.74
CA GLN A 170 18.82 20.24 12.15
C GLN A 170 17.91 19.65 13.22
N ILE A 171 16.63 20.02 13.16
CA ILE A 171 15.55 19.37 13.91
C ILE A 171 14.64 18.68 12.91
N THR A 172 14.42 17.39 13.13
CA THR A 172 13.67 16.54 12.20
C THR A 172 12.71 15.66 12.98
N THR A 173 11.95 14.86 12.24
CA THR A 173 11.17 13.76 12.80
C THR A 173 11.79 12.44 12.35
N TYR A 174 12.17 11.60 13.30
CA TYR A 174 12.79 10.29 13.06
C TYR A 174 11.86 9.16 13.51
N THR A 175 11.71 8.11 12.70
CA THR A 175 10.71 7.06 12.96
C THR A 175 11.17 5.99 13.94
N HIS A 176 12.46 5.92 14.27
CA HIS A 176 13.01 4.90 15.16
C HIS A 176 13.37 5.48 16.52
N LYS A 177 13.40 4.61 17.55
CA LYS A 177 13.87 4.98 18.89
C LYS A 177 15.39 5.18 18.87
N ASP A 178 15.84 6.29 19.42
CA ASP A 178 17.23 6.73 19.43
C ASP A 178 17.47 7.63 20.66
N ASP A 179 18.69 7.65 21.19
CA ASP A 179 19.05 8.55 22.30
C ASP A 179 18.94 10.04 21.90
N ASN A 180 19.09 10.34 20.61
CA ASN A 180 18.87 11.66 20.02
C ASN A 180 17.39 12.08 19.92
N ASN A 181 16.46 11.25 20.43
CA ASN A 181 15.05 11.61 20.57
C ASN A 181 14.73 12.20 21.96
N LYS A 182 15.73 12.30 22.85
CA LYS A 182 15.55 12.71 24.25
C LYS A 182 15.64 14.23 24.42
N TRP A 183 14.65 14.81 25.09
CA TRP A 183 14.52 16.23 25.35
C TRP A 183 14.30 16.49 26.84
N VAL A 184 14.88 17.56 27.39
CA VAL A 184 14.61 18.02 28.76
C VAL A 184 13.60 19.15 28.70
N ILE A 185 12.49 19.03 29.43
CA ILE A 185 11.54 20.13 29.58
C ILE A 185 12.03 21.06 30.69
N LYS A 186 12.39 22.30 30.36
CA LYS A 186 12.87 23.31 31.30
C LYS A 186 11.89 24.48 31.41
N LYS A 187 11.92 25.18 32.54
CA LYS A 187 11.24 26.46 32.68
C LYS A 187 11.89 27.49 31.76
N TYR A 188 11.09 28.45 31.28
CA TYR A 188 11.61 29.50 30.39
C TYR A 188 12.53 30.52 31.08
N ASN A 189 12.33 30.76 32.39
CA ASN A 189 12.95 31.87 33.14
C ASN A 189 13.98 31.45 34.19
N THR A 190 14.04 30.18 34.59
CA THR A 190 14.90 29.72 35.69
C THR A 190 15.53 28.37 35.39
N ASN A 191 16.81 28.23 35.70
CA ASN A 191 17.56 26.97 35.58
C ASN A 191 17.47 26.10 36.85
N GLU A 192 16.97 26.64 37.97
CA GLU A 192 16.89 25.94 39.25
C GLU A 192 15.53 25.25 39.44
N ASN A 193 15.55 23.93 39.59
CA ASN A 193 14.41 23.12 40.00
C ASN A 193 14.66 22.61 41.43
N SER A 194 14.52 23.47 42.43
CA SER A 194 14.69 23.06 43.84
C SER A 194 13.51 22.23 44.37
N LYS A 195 12.37 22.24 43.67
CA LYS A 195 11.18 21.44 43.97
C LYS A 195 10.66 20.75 42.70
N THR A 196 10.10 19.55 42.86
CA THR A 196 9.38 18.84 41.79
C THR A 196 8.12 19.63 41.45
N GLU A 197 8.11 20.26 40.28
CA GLU A 197 6.96 21.00 39.76
C GLU A 197 6.45 20.35 38.47
N ILE A 198 5.14 20.12 38.40
CA ILE A 198 4.47 19.50 37.25
C ILE A 198 4.22 20.55 36.18
N VAL A 199 4.50 20.20 34.92
CA VAL A 199 4.20 21.03 33.75
C VAL A 199 2.69 21.08 33.55
N LYS A 200 2.13 22.27 33.30
CA LYS A 200 0.68 22.46 33.10
C LYS A 200 0.38 23.06 31.74
N SER A 201 -0.85 22.84 31.27
CA SER A 201 -1.35 23.52 30.06
C SER A 201 -1.36 25.03 30.27
N GLY A 202 -0.82 25.77 29.31
CA GLY A 202 -0.62 27.21 29.34
C GLY A 202 0.81 27.63 29.73
N ASP A 203 1.63 26.72 30.26
CA ASP A 203 2.98 27.03 30.70
C ASP A 203 3.93 27.36 29.55
N LEU A 204 4.89 28.24 29.84
CA LEU A 204 6.01 28.58 28.95
C LEU A 204 7.22 27.71 29.29
N VAL A 205 7.69 26.95 28.31
CA VAL A 205 8.77 25.97 28.46
C VAL A 205 9.88 26.19 27.42
N ARG A 206 11.05 25.63 27.72
CA ARG A 206 12.12 25.39 26.75
C ARG A 206 12.35 23.89 26.64
N LEU A 207 12.61 23.41 25.43
CA LEU A 207 12.95 22.02 25.17
C LEU A 207 14.44 21.96 24.81
N GLU A 208 15.25 21.38 25.69
CA GLU A 208 16.68 21.20 25.44
C GLU A 208 16.96 19.79 24.96
N HIS A 209 17.68 19.66 23.85
CA HIS A 209 18.10 18.37 23.33
C HIS A 209 19.18 17.74 24.23
N MET A 210 18.98 16.51 24.69
CA MET A 210 19.84 15.88 25.70
C MET A 210 21.29 15.70 25.24
N ALA A 211 21.49 15.25 23.99
CA ALA A 211 22.82 14.91 23.49
C ALA A 211 23.63 16.15 23.05
N THR A 212 22.98 17.13 22.43
CA THR A 212 23.69 18.31 21.86
C THR A 212 23.56 19.57 22.72
N LYS A 213 22.72 19.55 23.76
CA LYS A 213 22.48 20.67 24.68
C LYS A 213 22.02 21.96 24.00
N ARG A 214 21.42 21.84 22.81
CA ARG A 214 20.79 22.94 22.05
C ARG A 214 19.30 23.01 22.39
N ASN A 215 18.73 24.20 22.42
CA ASN A 215 17.30 24.43 22.61
C ASN A 215 16.53 24.31 21.29
N LEU A 216 15.30 23.82 21.35
CA LEU A 216 14.35 23.88 20.25
C LEU A 216 14.01 25.34 19.96
N HIS A 217 14.28 25.78 18.74
CA HIS A 217 14.24 27.17 18.32
C HIS A 217 13.41 27.32 17.05
N SER A 218 12.79 28.49 16.86
CA SER A 218 12.21 28.86 15.56
C SER A 218 12.37 30.35 15.30
N HIS A 219 12.49 30.72 14.04
CA HIS A 219 12.71 32.10 13.58
C HIS A 219 11.95 32.35 12.29
N LYS A 220 11.85 33.61 11.84
CA LYS A 220 11.00 33.99 10.70
C LYS A 220 11.53 33.56 9.32
N GLU A 221 12.58 32.74 9.26
CA GLU A 221 13.03 32.18 7.99
C GLU A 221 12.16 31.02 7.55
N GLN A 222 12.14 30.77 6.25
CA GLN A 222 11.27 29.76 5.66
C GLN A 222 11.77 28.34 5.95
N ALA A 223 10.84 27.42 6.19
CA ALA A 223 11.18 26.01 6.36
C ALA A 223 11.82 25.42 5.08
N PRO A 224 12.64 24.35 5.20
CA PRO A 224 13.41 23.78 4.09
C PRO A 224 12.57 23.40 2.87
N ILE A 225 11.45 22.71 3.09
CA ILE A 225 10.57 22.19 2.03
C ILE A 225 9.24 22.95 2.01
N THR A 226 8.64 23.17 3.18
CA THR A 226 7.32 23.81 3.27
C THR A 226 7.46 25.32 3.45
N LYS A 227 7.70 26.04 2.35
CA LYS A 227 8.03 27.48 2.34
C LYS A 227 7.03 28.43 3.02
N LYS A 228 5.79 27.98 3.25
CA LYS A 228 4.76 28.73 4.00
C LYS A 228 4.94 28.66 5.51
N HIS A 229 5.74 27.73 6.01
CA HIS A 229 6.04 27.54 7.42
C HIS A 229 7.38 28.18 7.76
N TYR A 230 7.60 28.39 9.05
CA TYR A 230 8.87 28.85 9.60
C TYR A 230 9.81 27.68 9.91
N GLN A 231 11.11 27.92 9.78
CA GLN A 231 12.15 26.95 10.08
C GLN A 231 12.21 26.66 11.58
N VAL A 232 12.42 25.40 11.94
CA VAL A 232 12.68 24.94 13.30
C VAL A 232 14.08 24.34 13.35
N THR A 233 14.86 24.75 14.35
CA THR A 233 16.29 24.47 14.47
C THR A 233 16.67 24.20 15.92
N GLY A 234 17.89 23.69 16.15
CA GLY A 234 18.52 23.67 17.46
C GLY A 234 19.48 24.86 17.59
N TYR A 235 19.28 25.68 18.61
CA TYR A 235 20.06 26.91 18.87
C TYR A 235 20.51 27.02 20.34
N GLY A 236 21.41 27.96 20.63
CA GLY A 236 21.94 28.18 21.99
C GLY A 236 23.01 27.16 22.39
N GLU A 237 23.66 27.27 23.55
CA GLU A 237 24.64 26.28 24.05
C GLU A 237 24.41 25.97 25.52
N ASN A 238 24.50 24.69 25.91
CA ASN A 238 24.26 24.25 27.30
C ASN A 238 22.92 24.75 27.87
N GLY A 239 21.88 24.77 27.02
CA GLY A 239 20.55 25.28 27.38
C GLY A 239 20.42 26.81 27.45
N THR A 240 21.52 27.55 27.27
CA THR A 240 21.48 29.01 27.16
C THR A 240 21.14 29.40 25.73
N GLY A 241 20.11 30.22 25.57
CA GLY A 241 19.72 30.76 24.27
C GLY A 241 18.84 31.98 24.45
N ASP A 242 17.97 32.28 23.50
CA ASP A 242 17.25 33.56 23.43
C ASP A 242 15.73 33.40 23.70
N ALA A 243 14.96 34.46 23.38
CA ALA A 243 13.52 34.46 23.54
C ALA A 243 12.77 33.64 22.46
N ASN A 244 13.46 33.24 21.39
CA ASN A 244 12.93 32.37 20.32
C ASN A 244 13.06 30.87 20.65
N ASP A 245 13.53 30.53 21.85
CA ASP A 245 13.54 29.16 22.35
C ASP A 245 12.27 28.83 23.17
N VAL A 246 11.38 29.81 23.36
CA VAL A 246 10.24 29.70 24.29
C VAL A 246 8.99 29.21 23.57
N TRP A 247 8.44 28.10 24.07
CA TRP A 247 7.23 27.48 23.56
C TRP A 247 6.17 27.44 24.65
N ARG A 248 4.93 27.80 24.31
CA ARG A 248 3.76 27.59 25.17
C ARG A 248 3.19 26.21 24.93
N VAL A 249 3.02 25.42 25.99
CA VAL A 249 2.44 24.07 25.91
C VAL A 249 0.95 24.15 26.13
N PHE A 250 0.15 23.56 25.24
CA PHE A 250 -1.28 23.40 25.41
C PHE A 250 -1.67 21.92 25.36
N ILE A 251 -2.60 21.53 26.22
CA ILE A 251 -3.22 20.20 26.14
C ILE A 251 -4.55 20.34 25.39
N LYS A 252 -4.64 19.71 24.22
CA LYS A 252 -5.79 19.79 23.32
C LYS A 252 -7.06 19.29 24.02
N GLY A 253 -8.04 20.17 24.18
CA GLY A 253 -9.32 19.85 24.81
C GLY A 253 -9.33 19.97 26.34
N ALA A 254 -8.23 20.41 26.96
CA ALA A 254 -8.15 20.69 28.39
C ALA A 254 -8.13 22.20 28.68
N LYS A 255 -8.41 22.57 29.93
CA LYS A 255 -8.31 23.97 30.40
C LYS A 255 -6.87 24.31 30.78
N ASP A 256 -6.53 25.59 30.76
CA ASP A 256 -5.26 26.06 31.30
C ASP A 256 -5.13 25.68 32.78
N GLY A 257 -3.92 25.29 33.19
CA GLY A 257 -3.63 24.75 34.52
C GLY A 257 -3.82 23.23 34.64
N THR A 258 -4.34 22.54 33.63
CA THR A 258 -4.42 21.06 33.62
C THR A 258 -3.01 20.46 33.59
N GLU A 259 -2.73 19.49 34.45
CA GLU A 259 -1.43 18.84 34.55
C GLU A 259 -1.12 17.98 33.32
N LEU A 260 0.14 18.04 32.87
CA LEU A 260 0.64 17.29 31.73
C LEU A 260 0.90 15.85 32.13
N THR A 261 0.32 14.92 31.37
CA THR A 261 0.47 13.48 31.58
C THR A 261 1.13 12.80 30.38
N ALA A 262 1.99 11.81 30.64
CA ALA A 262 2.59 11.00 29.60
C ALA A 262 1.55 10.09 28.93
N VAL A 263 1.74 9.81 27.63
CA VAL A 263 0.90 8.97 26.74
C VAL A 263 -0.51 9.49 26.47
N SER A 264 -1.25 9.95 27.50
CA SER A 264 -2.65 10.35 27.38
C SER A 264 -2.86 11.80 26.93
N SER A 265 -1.97 12.73 27.32
CA SER A 265 -2.10 14.13 26.93
C SER A 265 -1.73 14.36 25.47
N LYS A 266 -2.64 15.02 24.73
CA LYS A 266 -2.43 15.48 23.36
C LYS A 266 -1.90 16.91 23.38
N LEU A 267 -0.59 17.06 23.23
CA LEU A 267 0.14 18.32 23.39
C LEU A 267 0.21 19.11 22.09
N GLN A 268 0.21 20.43 22.21
CA GLN A 268 0.52 21.37 21.16
C GLN A 268 1.55 22.37 21.68
N PHE A 269 2.64 22.56 20.95
CA PHE A 269 3.66 23.54 21.29
C PHE A 269 3.49 24.76 20.38
N VAL A 270 3.11 25.89 20.95
CA VAL A 270 2.94 27.16 20.23
C VAL A 270 4.12 28.06 20.54
N HIS A 271 4.88 28.43 19.53
CA HIS A 271 6.03 29.31 19.67
C HIS A 271 5.58 30.68 20.21
N TYR A 272 6.22 31.15 21.28
CA TYR A 272 5.76 32.31 22.04
C TYR A 272 5.78 33.62 21.22
N LEU A 273 6.88 33.90 20.54
CA LEU A 273 7.03 35.15 19.76
C LEU A 273 6.39 35.06 18.36
N GLN A 274 6.60 33.96 17.64
CA GLN A 274 6.23 33.78 16.23
C GLN A 274 4.75 33.40 16.08
N SER A 275 4.07 33.02 17.18
CA SER A 275 2.66 32.61 17.20
C SER A 275 2.34 31.48 16.19
N CYS A 276 3.25 30.54 16.04
CA CYS A 276 3.12 29.38 15.15
C CYS A 276 3.16 28.08 15.96
N ILE A 277 2.58 26.99 15.44
CA ILE A 277 2.56 25.69 16.10
C ILE A 277 3.67 24.77 15.58
N LEU A 278 4.37 24.08 16.48
CA LEU A 278 5.32 23.03 16.13
C LEU A 278 4.59 21.88 15.45
N THR A 279 4.93 21.59 14.19
CA THR A 279 4.25 20.58 13.38
C THR A 279 5.23 19.75 12.56
N THR A 280 4.77 18.60 12.10
CA THR A 280 5.41 17.84 11.02
C THR A 280 4.71 18.17 9.70
N SER A 281 5.47 18.52 8.66
CA SER A 281 4.88 18.70 7.33
C SER A 281 4.52 17.37 6.66
N GLY A 282 5.05 16.25 7.19
CA GLY A 282 4.96 14.93 6.58
C GLY A 282 5.77 14.75 5.30
N LYS A 283 6.54 15.77 4.90
CA LYS A 283 7.44 15.68 3.74
C LYS A 283 8.80 15.17 4.19
N GLN A 284 9.39 14.36 3.33
CA GLN A 284 10.74 13.85 3.52
C GLN A 284 11.74 14.94 3.14
N LEU A 285 12.74 15.15 3.99
CA LEU A 285 13.87 16.00 3.70
C LEU A 285 14.83 15.29 2.72
N PRO A 286 15.68 16.02 2.00
CA PRO A 286 16.64 15.43 1.08
C PRO A 286 17.78 14.67 1.79
N LYS A 287 18.71 14.10 1.01
CA LYS A 287 19.83 13.29 1.50
C LYS A 287 20.72 13.99 2.55
N TRP A 288 20.83 15.32 2.52
CA TRP A 288 21.59 16.09 3.51
C TRP A 288 21.00 16.02 4.93
N ALA A 289 19.75 15.58 5.08
CA ALA A 289 19.07 15.31 6.35
C ALA A 289 18.70 13.82 6.51
N TYR A 290 19.46 12.92 5.89
CA TYR A 290 19.27 11.47 6.02
C TYR A 290 17.88 10.98 5.63
N GLU A 291 17.19 11.69 4.73
CA GLU A 291 15.85 11.31 4.30
C GLU A 291 14.83 11.22 5.47
N GLN A 292 15.05 11.99 6.56
CA GLN A 292 14.13 12.11 7.69
C GLN A 292 12.93 13.02 7.36
N GLN A 293 11.94 13.14 8.24
CA GLN A 293 10.78 13.99 8.01
C GLN A 293 11.00 15.43 8.50
N GLU A 294 10.45 16.42 7.76
CA GLU A 294 10.56 17.85 8.10
C GLU A 294 9.70 18.22 9.33
N VAL A 295 10.36 18.85 10.31
CA VAL A 295 9.71 19.59 11.40
C VAL A 295 9.74 21.07 11.06
N SER A 296 8.63 21.77 11.29
CA SER A 296 8.48 23.19 10.98
C SER A 296 7.50 23.86 11.94
N CYS A 297 7.46 25.19 11.93
CA CYS A 297 6.51 25.95 12.73
C CYS A 297 5.44 26.56 11.82
N ASN A 298 4.20 26.07 11.92
CA ASN A 298 3.10 26.45 11.05
C ASN A 298 2.34 27.66 11.64
N PRO A 299 2.22 28.79 10.91
CA PRO A 299 1.42 29.92 11.37
C PRO A 299 -0.06 29.58 11.63
N ASN A 300 -0.59 28.52 11.00
CA ASN A 300 -1.92 28.01 11.30
C ASN A 300 -1.92 27.10 12.54
N ILE A 301 -2.29 27.67 13.69
CA ILE A 301 -2.31 26.98 15.00
C ILE A 301 -3.30 25.79 15.03
N ARG A 302 -4.30 25.77 14.14
CA ARG A 302 -5.31 24.68 14.06
C ARG A 302 -4.84 23.47 13.25
N ASP A 303 -3.54 23.36 12.95
CA ASP A 303 -2.97 22.24 12.21
C ASP A 303 -3.16 20.91 12.96
N PRO A 304 -3.87 19.91 12.38
CA PRO A 304 -4.02 18.59 13.00
C PRO A 304 -2.70 17.84 13.18
N ASN A 305 -1.67 18.13 12.37
CA ASN A 305 -0.34 17.50 12.47
C ASN A 305 0.53 18.14 13.58
N GLY A 306 0.08 19.24 14.19
CA GLY A 306 0.78 19.90 15.30
C GLY A 306 0.52 19.27 16.67
N VAL A 307 -0.05 18.06 16.71
CA VAL A 307 -0.36 17.34 17.94
C VAL A 307 0.74 16.33 18.25
N TRP A 308 1.28 16.41 19.46
CA TRP A 308 2.35 15.57 19.98
C TRP A 308 1.88 14.84 21.25
N ASN A 309 2.58 13.79 21.65
CA ASN A 309 2.43 13.15 22.94
C ASN A 309 3.81 12.87 23.54
N VAL A 310 3.91 12.92 24.87
CA VAL A 310 5.09 12.39 25.57
C VAL A 310 4.98 10.88 25.57
N GLU A 311 5.92 10.19 24.93
CA GLU A 311 5.91 8.72 24.86
C GLU A 311 6.68 8.11 26.03
N GLU A 312 7.94 8.52 26.21
CA GLU A 312 8.75 8.14 27.38
C GLU A 312 8.94 9.35 28.29
N ASN A 313 8.88 9.12 29.60
CA ASN A 313 9.08 10.11 30.64
C ASN A 313 10.02 9.55 31.69
N ILE A 314 11.15 10.21 31.95
CA ILE A 314 12.15 9.78 32.91
C ILE A 314 12.35 10.90 33.92
N PHE A 315 11.96 10.63 35.17
CA PHE A 315 12.12 11.55 36.29
C PHE A 315 12.09 10.79 37.62
N GLU A 316 13.22 10.75 38.33
CA GLU A 316 13.40 9.89 39.52
C GLU A 316 12.49 10.26 40.71
N ASN A 317 12.09 11.53 40.82
CA ASN A 317 11.34 12.04 41.97
C ASN A 317 9.81 11.87 41.86
N LEU A 318 9.31 11.10 40.90
CA LEU A 318 7.87 10.83 40.72
C LEU A 318 7.58 9.32 40.70
N PRO A 319 6.41 8.88 41.21
CA PRO A 319 6.05 7.48 41.23
C PRO A 319 5.72 6.97 39.82
N ASN A 320 6.19 5.76 39.53
CA ASN A 320 5.91 5.07 38.28
C ASN A 320 4.51 4.44 38.29
N VAL A 321 3.81 4.51 37.15
CA VAL A 321 2.50 3.88 36.93
C VAL A 321 2.60 2.87 35.78
N ASN A 322 1.86 1.76 35.86
CA ASN A 322 1.78 0.79 34.77
C ASN A 322 0.83 1.29 33.67
N PHE A 323 1.31 1.31 32.42
CA PHE A 323 0.57 1.82 31.26
C PHE A 323 -0.31 0.79 30.53
N GLU A 324 -0.43 -0.44 31.04
CA GLU A 324 -1.32 -1.48 30.47
C GLU A 324 -2.79 -1.02 30.28
N VAL A 325 -3.27 -0.08 31.11
CA VAL A 325 -4.64 0.45 31.03
C VAL A 325 -4.93 1.16 29.70
N TYR A 326 -3.89 1.65 29.01
CA TYR A 326 -4.01 2.35 27.73
C TYR A 326 -3.80 1.43 26.51
N ALA A 327 -3.77 0.12 26.73
CA ALA A 327 -3.66 -0.86 25.66
C ALA A 327 -4.85 -0.76 24.69
N PRO A 328 -4.61 -0.61 23.38
CA PRO A 328 -5.66 -0.53 22.38
C PRO A 328 -6.32 -1.88 22.18
N SER A 329 -7.62 -1.85 21.89
CA SER A 329 -8.40 -3.00 21.48
C SER A 329 -7.91 -3.58 20.14
N PHE A 330 -8.31 -4.81 19.83
CA PHE A 330 -8.00 -5.43 18.53
C PHE A 330 -8.47 -4.56 17.35
N PHE A 331 -9.68 -3.98 17.43
CA PHE A 331 -10.23 -3.18 16.33
C PHE A 331 -9.47 -1.87 16.12
N GLU A 332 -9.03 -1.21 17.20
CA GLU A 332 -8.18 -0.02 17.11
C GLU A 332 -6.84 -0.37 16.45
N ARG A 333 -6.20 -1.46 16.88
CA ARG A 333 -4.96 -1.96 16.28
C ARG A 333 -5.15 -2.32 14.80
N PHE A 334 -6.27 -2.97 14.46
CA PHE A 334 -6.61 -3.33 13.08
C PHE A 334 -6.75 -2.08 12.21
N LEU A 335 -7.53 -1.09 12.63
CA LEU A 335 -7.75 0.16 11.89
C LEU A 335 -6.46 0.96 11.75
N GLU A 336 -5.68 1.05 12.81
CA GLU A 336 -4.40 1.74 12.80
C GLU A 336 -3.41 1.07 11.83
N SER A 337 -3.31 -0.25 11.85
CA SER A 337 -2.47 -1.01 10.92
C SER A 337 -2.85 -0.74 9.47
N HIS A 338 -4.15 -0.68 9.16
CA HIS A 338 -4.62 -0.32 7.81
C HIS A 338 -4.29 1.12 7.42
N ALA A 339 -4.41 2.06 8.35
CA ALA A 339 -4.04 3.45 8.10
C ALA A 339 -2.54 3.56 7.77
N VAL A 340 -1.68 2.87 8.53
CA VAL A 340 -0.23 2.80 8.28
C VAL A 340 0.07 2.11 6.95
N MET A 341 -0.62 1.02 6.61
CA MET A 341 -0.45 0.32 5.32
C MET A 341 -0.81 1.22 4.12
N ILE A 342 -1.92 1.96 4.20
CA ILE A 342 -2.38 2.87 3.13
C ILE A 342 -1.39 4.03 2.98
N GLN A 343 -0.98 4.64 4.10
CA GLN A 343 -0.01 5.73 4.09
C GLN A 343 1.35 5.30 3.57
N GLY A 344 1.87 4.16 4.05
CA GLY A 344 3.13 3.60 3.59
C GLY A 344 3.09 3.34 2.08
N ASN A 345 2.00 2.76 1.58
CA ASN A 345 1.80 2.50 0.16
C ASN A 345 1.76 3.77 -0.69
N ALA A 346 1.05 4.82 -0.24
CA ALA A 346 1.04 6.12 -0.90
C ALA A 346 2.40 6.85 -0.85
N GLY A 347 3.22 6.55 0.16
CA GLY A 347 4.56 7.11 0.36
C GLY A 347 5.65 6.47 -0.50
N LEU A 348 5.42 5.29 -1.10
CA LEU A 348 6.37 4.60 -1.99
C LEU A 348 6.49 5.30 -3.36
N LYS A 349 7.06 6.50 -3.37
CA LYS A 349 7.36 7.25 -4.59
C LYS A 349 8.74 6.85 -5.14
N PRO A 350 8.92 6.88 -6.47
CA PRO A 350 10.21 6.59 -7.08
C PRO A 350 11.27 7.57 -6.57
N LYS A 351 12.42 7.04 -6.14
CA LYS A 351 13.55 7.89 -5.76
C LYS A 351 14.16 8.55 -7.00
N GLU A 352 14.83 9.68 -6.82
CA GLU A 352 15.54 10.34 -7.92
C GLU A 352 16.58 9.39 -8.54
N GLY A 353 16.51 9.21 -9.86
CA GLY A 353 17.36 8.30 -10.61
C GLY A 353 16.94 6.82 -10.59
N GLU A 354 15.89 6.45 -9.83
CA GLU A 354 15.38 5.07 -9.83
C GLU A 354 14.54 4.80 -11.10
N ILE A 355 14.93 3.78 -11.85
CA ILE A 355 14.20 3.35 -13.03
C ILE A 355 13.04 2.45 -12.59
N THR A 356 11.82 2.92 -12.78
CA THR A 356 10.59 2.17 -12.51
C THR A 356 9.85 1.83 -13.79
N SER A 357 9.07 0.74 -13.77
CA SER A 357 8.33 0.31 -14.94
C SER A 357 6.99 1.05 -15.04
N ARG A 358 6.56 1.37 -16.27
CA ARG A 358 5.32 2.10 -16.54
C ARG A 358 4.24 1.18 -17.11
N PRO A 359 2.94 1.42 -16.82
CA PRO A 359 1.85 0.55 -17.28
C PRO A 359 1.83 0.24 -18.78
N TRP A 360 2.15 1.21 -19.64
CA TRP A 360 2.19 1.01 -21.10
C TRP A 360 3.28 0.03 -21.55
N GLN A 361 4.34 -0.15 -20.75
CA GLN A 361 5.47 -1.04 -21.08
C GLN A 361 5.10 -2.52 -20.96
N TRP A 362 4.10 -2.85 -20.13
CA TRP A 362 3.84 -4.24 -19.74
C TRP A 362 3.21 -5.10 -20.84
N PRO A 363 2.16 -4.65 -21.57
CA PRO A 363 1.52 -5.49 -22.59
C PRO A 363 2.41 -5.77 -23.79
N ILE A 364 3.30 -4.84 -24.15
CA ILE A 364 4.26 -5.00 -25.26
C ILE A 364 5.55 -5.70 -24.84
N ASN A 365 5.71 -6.01 -23.55
CA ASN A 365 6.93 -6.60 -22.98
C ASN A 365 8.17 -5.71 -23.20
N TYR A 366 8.02 -4.38 -23.09
CA TYR A 366 9.04 -3.39 -23.48
C TYR A 366 10.37 -3.57 -22.75
N ARG A 367 10.31 -3.73 -21.43
CA ARG A 367 11.49 -3.90 -20.58
C ARG A 367 11.15 -4.83 -19.44
N GLY A 368 12.06 -5.76 -19.16
CA GLY A 368 11.96 -6.68 -18.02
C GLY A 368 12.60 -6.08 -16.76
N GLN A 369 12.83 -6.93 -15.77
CA GLN A 369 13.43 -6.51 -14.50
C GLN A 369 14.38 -7.58 -13.97
N PHE A 370 15.58 -7.19 -13.54
CA PHE A 370 16.47 -8.08 -12.80
C PHE A 370 15.86 -8.45 -11.45
N PHE A 371 15.77 -9.74 -11.17
CA PHE A 371 15.26 -10.25 -9.91
C PHE A 371 16.41 -10.56 -8.94
N SER A 372 17.52 -11.09 -9.44
CA SER A 372 18.71 -11.41 -8.65
C SER A 372 19.93 -11.66 -9.52
N GLY A 373 21.11 -11.63 -8.90
CA GLY A 373 22.26 -12.43 -9.34
C GLY A 373 23.57 -11.71 -9.61
N SER A 374 24.65 -12.26 -9.05
CA SER A 374 26.03 -11.99 -9.45
C SER A 374 26.56 -13.10 -10.38
N GLN A 375 26.46 -14.37 -9.95
CA GLN A 375 26.86 -15.53 -10.77
C GLN A 375 25.74 -16.06 -11.66
N TYR A 376 24.57 -16.36 -11.08
CA TYR A 376 23.36 -16.74 -11.83
C TYR A 376 22.37 -15.58 -11.80
N ARG A 377 22.11 -15.00 -12.97
CA ARG A 377 21.27 -13.81 -13.12
C ARG A 377 19.86 -14.24 -13.52
N ILE A 378 18.85 -13.80 -12.77
CA ILE A 378 17.43 -14.02 -13.09
C ILE A 378 16.85 -12.74 -13.63
N TYR A 379 16.25 -12.82 -14.81
CA TYR A 379 15.65 -11.67 -15.49
C TYR A 379 14.17 -11.93 -15.77
N LEU A 380 13.32 -11.14 -15.13
CA LEU A 380 11.89 -11.23 -15.28
C LEU A 380 11.45 -10.59 -16.59
N LEU A 381 11.24 -11.43 -17.60
CA LEU A 381 10.67 -11.07 -18.89
C LEU A 381 9.48 -11.98 -19.18
N GLY A 382 8.40 -11.41 -19.75
CA GLY A 382 7.31 -12.23 -20.25
C GLY A 382 7.76 -13.07 -21.45
N ASN A 383 7.20 -14.27 -21.64
CA ASN A 383 7.43 -15.01 -22.88
C ASN A 383 6.85 -14.18 -24.05
N PRO A 384 7.68 -13.67 -24.98
CA PRO A 384 7.25 -12.70 -25.98
C PRO A 384 6.20 -13.26 -26.94
N ILE A 385 6.27 -14.56 -27.25
CA ILE A 385 5.26 -15.22 -28.08
C ILE A 385 3.89 -15.18 -27.41
N ILE A 386 3.82 -15.48 -26.11
CA ILE A 386 2.56 -15.43 -25.36
C ILE A 386 2.08 -13.98 -25.21
N TRP A 387 2.96 -13.06 -24.84
CA TRP A 387 2.62 -11.65 -24.61
C TRP A 387 2.07 -10.98 -25.88
N TRP A 388 2.77 -11.11 -27.00
CA TRP A 388 2.37 -10.49 -28.25
C TRP A 388 1.16 -11.18 -28.86
N CYS A 389 1.04 -12.51 -28.75
CA CYS A 389 -0.18 -13.23 -29.15
C CYS A 389 -1.39 -12.71 -28.37
N ASN A 390 -1.29 -12.58 -27.04
CA ASN A 390 -2.37 -12.03 -26.22
C ASN A 390 -2.75 -10.61 -26.64
N LEU A 391 -1.76 -9.76 -26.94
CA LEU A 391 -2.01 -8.38 -27.38
C LEU A 391 -2.73 -8.33 -28.74
N ILE A 392 -2.29 -9.14 -29.70
CA ILE A 392 -2.93 -9.28 -31.02
C ILE A 392 -4.37 -9.78 -30.86
N VAL A 393 -4.58 -10.81 -30.03
CA VAL A 393 -5.91 -11.38 -29.82
C VAL A 393 -6.85 -10.40 -29.12
N ILE A 394 -6.38 -9.60 -28.17
CA ILE A 394 -7.19 -8.51 -27.59
C ILE A 394 -7.62 -7.52 -28.69
N ALA A 395 -6.70 -7.11 -29.56
CA ALA A 395 -7.03 -6.20 -30.66
C ALA A 395 -8.04 -6.80 -31.64
N LEU A 396 -7.84 -8.07 -32.04
CA LEU A 396 -8.79 -8.80 -32.90
C LEU A 396 -10.15 -8.96 -32.24
N PHE A 397 -10.18 -9.32 -30.95
CA PHE A 397 -11.41 -9.42 -30.18
C PHE A 397 -12.19 -8.10 -30.18
N LEU A 398 -11.52 -6.96 -29.95
CA LEU A 398 -12.18 -5.65 -29.98
C LEU A 398 -12.78 -5.33 -31.35
N VAL A 399 -12.05 -5.61 -32.43
CA VAL A 399 -12.55 -5.42 -33.80
C VAL A 399 -13.76 -6.32 -34.06
N ILE A 400 -13.67 -7.61 -33.75
CA ILE A 400 -14.76 -8.57 -33.93
C ILE A 400 -15.98 -8.18 -33.09
N PHE A 401 -15.76 -7.81 -31.83
CA PHE A 401 -16.80 -7.35 -30.92
C PHE A 401 -17.52 -6.11 -31.46
N LEU A 402 -16.77 -5.11 -31.95
CA LEU A 402 -17.33 -3.89 -32.53
C LEU A 402 -18.13 -4.17 -33.80
N ILE A 403 -17.60 -4.99 -34.71
CA ILE A 403 -18.31 -5.40 -35.94
C ILE A 403 -19.62 -6.12 -35.57
N ASN A 404 -19.56 -7.04 -34.60
CA ASN A 404 -20.72 -7.79 -34.13
C ASN A 404 -21.77 -6.86 -33.48
N LEU A 405 -21.34 -5.86 -32.72
CA LEU A 405 -22.22 -4.85 -32.14
C LEU A 405 -22.92 -4.04 -33.23
N ILE A 406 -22.16 -3.55 -34.24
CA ILE A 406 -22.71 -2.80 -35.37
C ILE A 406 -23.70 -3.67 -36.18
N ARG A 407 -23.36 -4.93 -36.44
CA ARG A 407 -24.23 -5.87 -37.17
C ARG A 407 -25.54 -6.13 -36.41
N ARG A 408 -25.47 -6.22 -35.08
CA ARG A 408 -26.65 -6.38 -34.22
C ARG A 408 -27.56 -5.15 -34.29
N GLU A 409 -27.01 -3.95 -34.10
CA GLU A 409 -27.80 -2.70 -34.15
C GLU A 409 -28.40 -2.45 -35.55
N ARG A 410 -27.74 -2.94 -36.61
CA ARG A 410 -28.25 -2.88 -37.99
C ARG A 410 -29.24 -3.99 -38.35
N GLY A 411 -29.55 -4.91 -37.44
CA GLY A 411 -30.50 -6.01 -37.67
C GLY A 411 -29.99 -7.14 -38.58
N TYR A 412 -28.69 -7.21 -38.88
CA TYR A 412 -28.11 -8.30 -39.69
C TYR A 412 -27.96 -9.63 -38.94
N ILE A 413 -28.09 -9.61 -37.61
CA ILE A 413 -28.00 -10.78 -36.74
C ILE A 413 -29.16 -10.69 -35.75
N GLU A 414 -30.18 -11.54 -35.90
CA GLU A 414 -31.31 -11.63 -34.96
C GLU A 414 -30.91 -12.31 -33.64
N SER A 415 -30.01 -13.30 -33.72
CA SER A 415 -29.40 -13.94 -32.55
C SER A 415 -28.08 -14.60 -32.97
N PHE A 416 -27.04 -14.48 -32.15
CA PHE A 416 -25.85 -15.31 -32.30
C PHE A 416 -26.26 -16.77 -32.12
N SER A 417 -25.78 -17.69 -32.97
CA SER A 417 -25.86 -19.12 -32.67
C SER A 417 -25.36 -19.36 -31.24
N ASP A 418 -26.16 -20.04 -30.41
CA ASP A 418 -25.99 -20.17 -28.96
C ASP A 418 -24.53 -20.41 -28.48
N PRO A 419 -23.71 -21.29 -29.11
CA PRO A 419 -22.33 -21.50 -28.67
C PRO A 419 -21.38 -20.30 -28.90
N HIS A 420 -21.53 -19.56 -30.01
CA HIS A 420 -20.69 -18.39 -30.28
C HIS A 420 -21.04 -17.21 -29.37
N ARG A 421 -22.32 -17.09 -28.97
CA ARG A 421 -22.78 -16.09 -28.02
C ARG A 421 -22.11 -16.25 -26.66
N GLN A 422 -22.07 -17.48 -26.14
CA GLN A 422 -21.49 -17.78 -24.83
C GLN A 422 -19.98 -17.52 -24.80
N LYS A 423 -19.25 -17.91 -25.86
CA LYS A 423 -17.82 -17.60 -26.01
C LYS A 423 -17.57 -16.08 -26.05
N LEU A 424 -18.39 -15.33 -26.78
CA LEU A 424 -18.27 -13.86 -26.84
C LEU A 424 -18.51 -13.21 -25.47
N ILE A 425 -19.55 -13.63 -24.73
CA ILE A 425 -19.84 -13.14 -23.38
C ILE A 425 -18.68 -13.47 -22.42
N ALA A 426 -18.13 -14.67 -22.50
CA ALA A 426 -16.96 -15.06 -21.71
C ALA A 426 -15.75 -14.16 -22.01
N CYS A 427 -15.45 -13.92 -23.30
CA CYS A 427 -14.40 -12.98 -23.69
C CYS A 427 -14.66 -11.55 -23.18
N CYS A 428 -15.92 -11.08 -23.16
CA CYS A 428 -16.27 -9.79 -22.59
C CYS A 428 -15.94 -9.70 -21.09
N TRP A 429 -16.34 -10.71 -20.30
CA TRP A 429 -16.03 -10.75 -18.87
C TRP A 429 -14.53 -10.84 -18.59
N LEU A 430 -13.80 -11.62 -19.39
CA LEU A 430 -12.34 -11.71 -19.29
C LEU A 430 -11.68 -10.39 -19.68
N PHE A 431 -12.20 -9.69 -20.69
CA PHE A 431 -11.71 -8.36 -21.07
C PHE A 431 -11.98 -7.32 -19.98
N VAL A 432 -13.16 -7.32 -19.35
CA VAL A 432 -13.45 -6.50 -18.17
C VAL A 432 -12.47 -6.84 -17.04
N GLY A 433 -12.19 -8.13 -16.81
CA GLY A 433 -11.18 -8.55 -15.84
C GLY A 433 -9.78 -8.02 -16.15
N TRP A 434 -9.36 -8.05 -17.41
CA TRP A 434 -8.10 -7.44 -17.86
C TRP A 434 -8.08 -5.93 -17.61
N LEU A 435 -9.14 -5.20 -17.97
CA LEU A 435 -9.26 -3.75 -17.75
C LEU A 435 -9.16 -3.40 -16.26
N LEU A 436 -9.89 -4.09 -15.39
CA LEU A 436 -9.88 -3.84 -13.95
C LEU A 436 -8.52 -4.10 -13.31
N HIS A 437 -7.74 -5.03 -13.85
CA HIS A 437 -6.39 -5.33 -13.34
C HIS A 437 -5.29 -4.55 -14.07
N TYR A 438 -5.63 -3.70 -15.04
CA TYR A 438 -4.66 -2.95 -15.83
C TYR A 438 -4.84 -1.43 -15.68
N ILE A 439 -6.06 -0.92 -15.90
CA ILE A 439 -6.36 0.52 -15.91
C ILE A 439 -6.02 1.21 -14.59
N PRO A 440 -6.35 0.67 -13.39
CA PRO A 440 -6.07 1.37 -12.14
C PRO A 440 -4.61 1.74 -11.95
N PHE A 441 -3.67 0.97 -12.52
CA PHE A 441 -2.25 1.25 -12.44
C PHE A 441 -1.81 2.51 -13.18
N TRP A 442 -2.59 3.00 -14.16
CA TRP A 442 -2.33 4.28 -14.84
C TRP A 442 -2.54 5.49 -13.92
N GLY A 443 -3.45 5.38 -12.95
CA GLY A 443 -3.72 6.44 -11.97
C GLY A 443 -2.84 6.39 -10.73
N MET A 444 -2.01 5.35 -10.56
CA MET A 444 -1.19 5.17 -9.36
C MET A 444 0.13 5.94 -9.46
N GLY A 445 0.31 6.98 -8.64
CA GLY A 445 1.54 7.79 -8.56
C GLY A 445 2.67 7.22 -7.69
N ARG A 446 2.70 5.90 -7.50
CA ARG A 446 3.70 5.18 -6.69
C ARG A 446 4.64 4.37 -7.58
N VAL A 447 5.68 3.77 -7.00
CA VAL A 447 6.57 2.85 -7.71
C VAL A 447 5.78 1.65 -8.25
N LEU A 448 5.99 1.35 -9.54
CA LEU A 448 5.40 0.23 -10.23
C LEU A 448 6.48 -0.63 -10.91
N TYR A 449 6.18 -1.91 -11.02
CA TYR A 449 7.08 -2.95 -11.53
C TYR A 449 6.34 -3.90 -12.46
N PHE A 450 7.08 -4.57 -13.34
CA PHE A 450 6.53 -5.45 -14.39
C PHE A 450 5.57 -6.54 -13.86
N HIS A 451 5.86 -7.11 -12.69
CA HIS A 451 5.04 -8.16 -12.07
C HIS A 451 3.62 -7.69 -11.68
N HIS A 452 3.35 -6.39 -11.63
CA HIS A 452 2.00 -5.87 -11.38
C HIS A 452 1.02 -6.19 -12.51
N TYR A 453 1.52 -6.46 -13.72
CA TYR A 453 0.70 -6.84 -14.87
C TYR A 453 0.24 -8.29 -14.85
N PHE A 454 0.88 -9.17 -14.06
CA PHE A 454 0.61 -10.62 -14.11
C PHE A 454 -0.85 -11.00 -13.84
N PRO A 455 -1.59 -10.35 -12.91
CA PRO A 455 -3.01 -10.58 -12.78
C PRO A 455 -3.81 -10.31 -14.06
N ALA A 456 -3.55 -9.17 -14.73
CA ALA A 456 -4.17 -8.82 -16.00
C ALA A 456 -3.77 -9.81 -17.10
N LEU A 457 -2.49 -10.19 -17.17
CA LEU A 457 -1.98 -11.17 -18.11
C LEU A 457 -2.80 -12.46 -18.09
N ILE A 458 -3.14 -12.99 -16.91
CA ILE A 458 -3.89 -14.24 -16.82
C ILE A 458 -5.26 -14.10 -17.49
N PHE A 459 -5.95 -12.96 -17.31
CA PHE A 459 -7.21 -12.69 -18.01
C PHE A 459 -7.01 -12.61 -19.53
N SER A 460 -5.93 -11.96 -20.01
CA SER A 460 -5.62 -11.92 -21.44
C SER A 460 -5.31 -13.31 -22.00
N SER A 461 -4.57 -14.16 -21.28
CA SER A 461 -4.25 -15.52 -21.70
C SER A 461 -5.50 -16.42 -21.73
N MET A 462 -6.42 -16.27 -20.78
CA MET A 462 -7.70 -16.99 -20.81
C MET A 462 -8.55 -16.55 -22.00
N LEU A 463 -8.59 -15.25 -22.31
CA LEU A 463 -9.28 -14.72 -23.48
C LEU A 463 -8.69 -15.30 -24.76
N THR A 464 -7.36 -15.31 -24.87
CA THR A 464 -6.64 -15.97 -25.97
C THR A 464 -6.98 -17.44 -26.08
N GLY A 465 -7.10 -18.17 -24.97
CA GLY A 465 -7.51 -19.57 -24.95
C GLY A 465 -8.89 -19.78 -25.59
N ILE A 466 -9.89 -18.98 -25.19
CA ILE A 466 -11.25 -19.05 -25.77
C ILE A 466 -11.24 -18.67 -27.26
N PHE A 467 -10.42 -17.68 -27.64
CA PHE A 467 -10.31 -17.26 -29.03
C PHE A 467 -9.66 -18.34 -29.90
N ILE A 468 -8.59 -18.98 -29.43
CA ILE A 468 -7.94 -20.10 -30.10
C ILE A 468 -8.91 -21.27 -30.23
N ASP A 469 -9.65 -21.60 -29.18
CA ASP A 469 -10.67 -22.65 -29.19
C ASP A 469 -11.76 -22.37 -30.25
N TYR A 470 -12.21 -21.12 -30.36
CA TYR A 470 -13.10 -20.68 -31.44
C TYR A 470 -12.48 -20.89 -32.83
N LEU A 471 -11.20 -20.57 -33.03
CA LEU A 471 -10.53 -20.80 -34.32
C LEU A 471 -10.38 -22.29 -34.64
N LEU A 472 -10.03 -23.10 -33.63
CA LEU A 472 -9.87 -24.55 -33.75
C LEU A 472 -11.19 -25.24 -34.08
N GLU A 473 -12.33 -24.72 -33.65
CA GLU A 473 -13.63 -25.28 -34.02
C GLU A 473 -14.11 -24.86 -35.41
N ASN A 474 -13.81 -23.62 -35.84
CA ASN A 474 -14.40 -23.05 -37.06
C ASN A 474 -13.56 -23.25 -38.30
N ILE A 475 -12.23 -23.11 -38.20
CA ILE A 475 -11.33 -23.27 -39.37
C ILE A 475 -11.44 -24.69 -39.96
N PRO A 476 -11.39 -25.78 -39.17
CA PRO A 476 -11.54 -27.13 -39.71
C PRO A 476 -12.90 -27.41 -40.35
N LYS A 477 -13.98 -26.73 -39.92
CA LYS A 477 -15.31 -26.87 -40.51
C LYS A 477 -15.43 -26.24 -41.90
N MET A 478 -14.47 -25.40 -42.30
CA MET A 478 -14.43 -24.82 -43.64
C MET A 478 -13.89 -25.79 -44.71
N PHE A 479 -13.34 -26.93 -44.30
CA PHE A 479 -12.77 -27.95 -45.18
C PHE A 479 -13.58 -29.25 -45.11
N ASP A 480 -13.42 -30.11 -46.11
CA ASP A 480 -14.08 -31.42 -46.15
C ASP A 480 -13.77 -32.27 -44.89
N GLU A 481 -14.73 -33.11 -44.51
CA GLU A 481 -14.71 -33.88 -43.27
C GLU A 481 -13.47 -34.78 -43.11
N SER A 482 -12.89 -35.23 -44.24
CA SER A 482 -11.66 -36.01 -44.28
C SER A 482 -10.42 -35.21 -43.85
N TYR A 483 -10.34 -33.93 -44.21
CA TYR A 483 -9.22 -33.04 -43.87
C TYR A 483 -9.42 -32.31 -42.55
N SER A 484 -10.67 -32.11 -42.12
CA SER A 484 -11.04 -31.37 -40.92
C SER A 484 -10.33 -31.89 -39.66
N LYS A 485 -10.37 -33.21 -39.42
CA LYS A 485 -9.73 -33.83 -38.24
C LYS A 485 -8.21 -33.68 -38.28
N THR A 486 -7.60 -33.90 -39.43
CA THR A 486 -6.15 -33.74 -39.63
C THR A 486 -5.72 -32.30 -39.38
N LEU A 487 -6.48 -31.34 -39.91
CA LEU A 487 -6.20 -29.91 -39.73
C LEU A 487 -6.32 -29.49 -38.26
N TYR A 488 -7.36 -29.95 -37.56
CA TYR A 488 -7.51 -29.71 -36.12
C TYR A 488 -6.30 -30.19 -35.32
N HIS A 489 -5.88 -31.45 -35.50
CA HIS A 489 -4.72 -32.00 -34.80
C HIS A 489 -3.42 -31.30 -35.17
N LEU A 490 -3.24 -30.92 -36.44
CA LEU A 490 -2.08 -30.16 -36.90
C LEU A 490 -2.02 -28.79 -36.22
N MET A 491 -3.13 -28.05 -36.18
CA MET A 491 -3.21 -26.74 -35.53
C MET A 491 -2.89 -26.84 -34.03
N VAL A 492 -3.48 -27.80 -33.32
CA VAL A 492 -3.18 -28.05 -31.91
C VAL A 492 -1.71 -28.39 -31.70
N GLY A 493 -1.14 -29.25 -32.55
CA GLY A 493 0.27 -29.62 -32.50
C GLY A 493 1.22 -28.44 -32.74
N ILE A 494 0.90 -27.56 -33.67
CA ILE A 494 1.67 -26.34 -33.95
C ILE A 494 1.60 -25.38 -32.75
N ILE A 495 0.42 -25.16 -32.18
CA ILE A 495 0.25 -24.26 -31.03
C ILE A 495 1.04 -24.78 -29.82
N LEU A 496 0.86 -26.06 -29.48
CA LEU A 496 1.56 -26.68 -28.34
C LEU A 496 3.08 -26.70 -28.54
N SER A 497 3.56 -27.08 -29.73
CA SER A 497 4.99 -27.10 -30.02
C SER A 497 5.60 -25.70 -29.96
N THR A 498 4.92 -24.68 -30.48
CA THR A 498 5.36 -23.27 -30.40
C THR A 498 5.44 -22.79 -28.95
N LEU A 499 4.44 -23.11 -28.11
CA LEU A 499 4.43 -22.73 -26.70
C LEU A 499 5.56 -23.41 -25.92
N VAL A 500 5.74 -24.72 -26.10
CA VAL A 500 6.82 -25.48 -25.43
C VAL A 500 8.19 -25.03 -25.90
N TYR A 501 8.38 -24.85 -27.21
CA TYR A 501 9.65 -24.39 -27.77
C TYR A 501 10.00 -22.97 -27.34
N SER A 502 9.03 -22.05 -27.34
CA SER A 502 9.25 -20.69 -26.84
C SER A 502 9.62 -20.68 -25.35
N PHE A 503 8.97 -21.50 -24.52
CA PHE A 503 9.35 -21.64 -23.12
C PHE A 503 10.77 -22.18 -22.98
N TYR A 504 11.11 -23.26 -23.69
CA TYR A 504 12.46 -23.84 -23.66
C TYR A 504 13.53 -22.78 -24.00
N LEU A 505 13.28 -22.00 -25.07
CA LEU A 505 14.19 -20.95 -25.53
C LEU A 505 14.43 -19.86 -24.47
N PHE A 506 13.38 -19.39 -23.78
CA PHE A 506 13.46 -18.33 -22.76
C PHE A 506 13.62 -18.86 -21.33
N SER A 507 13.67 -20.18 -21.13
CA SER A 507 13.79 -20.82 -19.82
C SER A 507 15.03 -20.39 -19.01
N PRO A 508 16.20 -20.08 -19.61
CA PRO A 508 17.35 -19.59 -18.85
C PRO A 508 17.06 -18.29 -18.10
N LEU A 509 16.18 -17.43 -18.62
CA LEU A 509 15.80 -16.18 -17.95
C LEU A 509 15.14 -16.43 -16.58
N ALA A 510 14.41 -17.56 -16.46
CA ALA A 510 13.68 -17.96 -15.26
C ALA A 510 14.50 -18.89 -14.35
N TYR A 511 15.23 -19.86 -14.91
CA TYR A 511 16.01 -20.83 -14.14
C TYR A 511 17.41 -20.35 -13.76
N GLY A 512 17.88 -19.26 -14.35
CA GLY A 512 19.17 -18.65 -14.06
C GLY A 512 20.09 -18.65 -15.28
N MET A 513 20.50 -17.45 -15.68
CA MET A 513 21.44 -17.22 -16.76
C MET A 513 22.87 -17.18 -16.23
N SER A 514 23.81 -17.74 -16.99
CA SER A 514 25.25 -17.64 -16.75
C SER A 514 25.97 -17.12 -17.99
N GLY A 515 27.20 -16.60 -17.81
CA GLY A 515 27.97 -15.99 -18.89
C GLY A 515 27.70 -14.49 -19.09
N PRO A 516 28.18 -13.90 -20.20
CA PRO A 516 28.08 -12.46 -20.47
C PRO A 516 26.65 -12.02 -20.80
N SER A 517 26.34 -10.72 -20.64
CA SER A 517 25.02 -10.16 -21.00
C SER A 517 24.73 -10.37 -22.49
N ALA A 518 23.46 -10.54 -22.85
CA ALA A 518 22.98 -10.66 -24.22
C ALA A 518 23.36 -9.45 -25.11
N ASN A 519 23.76 -8.31 -24.50
CA ASN A 519 24.32 -7.16 -25.21
C ASN A 519 25.70 -7.43 -25.82
N GLU A 520 26.47 -8.35 -25.27
CA GLU A 520 27.82 -8.68 -25.74
C GLU A 520 27.77 -9.62 -26.94
N SER A 521 28.72 -9.46 -27.87
CA SER A 521 28.80 -10.28 -29.10
C SER A 521 29.15 -11.75 -28.86
N ASN A 522 29.76 -12.05 -27.72
CA ASN A 522 30.15 -13.40 -27.30
C ASN A 522 29.03 -14.14 -26.51
N SER A 523 27.87 -13.51 -26.29
CA SER A 523 26.82 -14.10 -25.47
C SER A 523 25.99 -15.12 -26.23
N SER A 524 25.81 -16.30 -25.62
CA SER A 524 24.91 -17.35 -26.11
C SER A 524 23.44 -16.91 -26.13
N MET A 525 23.09 -15.88 -25.36
CA MET A 525 21.74 -15.36 -25.23
C MET A 525 21.45 -14.16 -26.13
N ARG A 526 22.42 -13.70 -26.93
CA ARG A 526 22.25 -12.56 -27.85
C ARG A 526 21.10 -12.77 -28.84
N ASN A 527 20.92 -13.98 -29.35
CA ASN A 527 19.84 -14.31 -30.29
C ASN A 527 18.43 -14.22 -29.66
N LEU A 528 18.34 -14.22 -28.33
CA LEU A 528 17.09 -14.09 -27.59
C LEU A 528 16.69 -12.63 -27.38
N LYS A 529 17.61 -11.69 -27.62
CA LYS A 529 17.39 -10.26 -27.47
C LYS A 529 16.64 -9.72 -28.70
N TRP A 530 15.32 -9.87 -28.71
CA TRP A 530 14.48 -9.40 -29.81
C TRP A 530 14.18 -7.90 -29.77
N MET A 531 14.38 -7.26 -28.61
CA MET A 531 14.27 -5.80 -28.47
C MET A 531 15.52 -5.22 -27.80
N ASP A 532 15.94 -4.04 -28.26
CA ASP A 532 17.14 -3.36 -27.76
C ASP A 532 17.07 -3.03 -26.26
N THR A 533 15.85 -2.86 -25.76
CA THR A 533 15.50 -2.52 -24.39
C THR A 533 15.56 -3.71 -23.42
N TRP A 534 15.79 -4.93 -23.91
CA TRP A 534 15.98 -6.11 -23.07
C TRP A 534 17.43 -6.22 -22.63
N GLU A 535 17.68 -6.14 -21.33
CA GLU A 535 19.02 -5.90 -20.78
C GLU A 535 19.68 -7.14 -20.14
N PHE A 536 19.15 -8.34 -20.39
CA PHE A 536 19.58 -9.56 -19.69
C PHE A 536 21.02 -10.03 -20.00
#